data_AF-A0A661P653-F1
#
_entry.id   AF-A0A661P653-F1
#
_cell.length_a   1.000
_cell.length_b   1.000
_cell.length_c   1.000
_cell.angle_alpha   90.00
_cell.angle_beta   90.00
_cell.angle_gamma   90.00
#
_symmetry.space_group_name_H-M   'P 1'
#
loop_
_entity.id
_entity.type
_entity.pdbx_description
1 polymer ?
#
loop_
_entity_poly.entity_id
_entity_poly.type
_entity_poly.pdbx_seq_one_letter_code
_entity_poly.pdbx_strand_id
1 'polypeptide(L)'
;MLVVGGIAAAFAFLGNQSGGGGTPRPKWKTGDTVDVELTLVHTDRQNLACAMKEELKGRHCAYEAQNKRSSKSNDARKNDKLLQPYTTTNGMQLMASGLWMQPSMIKNVPKARFSVKCKFVVEDKTKNAFVQWKAGEGWHPGNGWVTGELKDCSVGKAQK
;
A
#
# COMPACT_ATOMS: atom_id res chain seq x y z
N MET A 1 -30.57 44.33 37.29
CA MET A 1 -29.82 43.06 37.19
C MET A 1 -30.47 42.23 36.10
N LEU A 2 -29.85 42.14 34.92
CA LEU A 2 -29.97 41.05 33.94
C LEU A 2 -29.07 41.40 32.76
N VAL A 3 -27.90 40.77 32.75
CA VAL A 3 -26.92 40.78 31.67
C VAL A 3 -27.40 39.75 30.65
N VAL A 4 -27.59 40.15 29.39
CA VAL A 4 -27.63 39.20 28.27
C VAL A 4 -26.62 39.68 27.24
N GLY A 5 -25.35 39.39 27.56
CA GLY A 5 -24.22 39.46 26.66
C GLY A 5 -24.35 38.40 25.56
N GLY A 6 -23.82 38.76 24.40
CA GLY A 6 -23.89 37.93 23.19
C GLY A 6 -23.21 36.58 23.34
N ILE A 7 -23.74 35.61 22.57
CA ILE A 7 -23.03 34.52 21.91
C ILE A 7 -23.90 34.18 20.69
N ALA A 8 -23.56 34.72 19.52
CA ALA A 8 -24.10 34.25 18.24
C ALA A 8 -23.00 34.06 17.18
N ALA A 9 -21.72 34.11 17.58
CA ALA A 9 -20.57 33.95 16.69
C ALA A 9 -19.86 32.60 16.82
N ALA A 10 -20.33 31.67 17.67
CA ALA A 10 -19.65 30.41 17.94
C ALA A 10 -20.00 29.27 16.96
N PHE A 11 -21.04 29.41 16.12
CA PHE A 11 -21.46 28.34 15.19
C PHE A 11 -20.89 28.46 13.77
N ALA A 12 -20.08 29.49 13.48
CA ALA A 12 -19.40 29.60 12.18
C ALA A 12 -18.03 28.89 12.15
N PHE A 13 -17.47 28.52 13.30
CA PHE A 13 -16.13 27.90 13.39
C PHE A 13 -16.15 26.38 13.61
N LEU A 14 -17.33 25.78 13.83
CA LEU A 14 -17.50 24.33 14.00
C LEU A 14 -17.92 23.61 12.70
N GLY A 15 -17.99 24.33 11.57
CA GLY A 15 -18.38 23.78 10.27
C GLY A 15 -17.22 23.27 9.40
N ASN A 16 -15.96 23.38 9.84
CA ASN A 16 -14.79 22.97 9.04
C ASN A 16 -14.06 21.74 9.58
N GLN A 17 -14.75 20.83 10.28
CA GLN A 17 -14.33 19.43 10.26
C GLN A 17 -14.93 18.76 9.02
N SER A 18 -14.43 19.19 7.86
CA SER A 18 -14.43 18.30 6.70
C SER A 18 -13.57 17.10 7.09
N GLY A 19 -14.23 16.02 7.52
CA GLY A 19 -13.64 14.71 7.69
C GLY A 19 -13.08 14.24 6.35
N GLY A 20 -11.88 14.71 6.03
CA GLY A 20 -11.04 14.25 4.94
C GLY A 20 -9.83 13.56 5.52
N GLY A 21 -10.06 12.58 6.39
CA GLY A 21 -9.03 11.66 6.88
C GLY A 21 -8.54 10.78 5.74
N GLY A 22 -7.87 11.39 4.76
CA GLY A 22 -7.13 10.65 3.75
C GLY A 22 -6.02 9.87 4.43
N THR A 23 -5.85 8.61 4.04
CA THR A 23 -4.69 7.81 4.44
C THR A 23 -3.41 8.65 4.27
N PRO A 24 -2.48 8.64 5.24
CA PRO A 24 -1.28 9.46 5.17
C PRO A 24 -0.55 9.23 3.84
N ARG A 25 -0.41 10.28 3.03
CA ARG A 25 0.24 10.18 1.73
C ARG A 25 1.75 10.41 1.89
N PRO A 26 2.60 9.53 1.35
CA PRO A 26 4.04 9.76 1.34
C PRO A 26 4.40 11.05 0.61
N LYS A 27 5.26 11.86 1.22
CA LYS A 27 5.90 13.02 0.56
C LYS A 27 7.11 12.62 -0.30
N TRP A 28 7.30 11.32 -0.52
CA TRP A 28 8.44 10.77 -1.25
C TRP A 28 8.38 11.09 -2.75
N LYS A 29 9.55 11.24 -3.35
CA LYS A 29 9.76 11.51 -4.77
C LYS A 29 10.32 10.27 -5.47
N THR A 30 10.07 10.17 -6.76
CA THR A 30 10.74 9.17 -7.61
C THR A 30 12.25 9.31 -7.47
N GLY A 31 12.94 8.20 -7.24
CA GLY A 31 14.37 8.11 -6.98
C GLY A 31 14.72 8.00 -5.50
N ASP A 32 13.80 8.33 -4.58
CA ASP A 32 14.06 8.22 -3.14
C ASP A 32 14.22 6.76 -2.72
N THR A 33 15.16 6.49 -1.83
CA THR A 33 15.23 5.22 -1.09
C THR A 33 14.85 5.49 0.35
N VAL A 34 13.79 4.85 0.82
CA VAL A 34 13.23 5.07 2.16
C VAL A 34 13.08 3.76 2.91
N ASP A 35 13.35 3.78 4.21
CA ASP A 35 13.08 2.62 5.06
C ASP A 35 11.58 2.59 5.38
N VAL A 36 10.91 1.49 5.02
CA VAL A 36 9.49 1.28 5.28
C VAL A 36 9.30 0.05 6.15
N GLU A 37 8.29 0.09 7.01
CA GLU A 37 7.85 -1.06 7.78
C GLU A 37 6.44 -1.45 7.34
N LEU A 38 6.32 -2.62 6.72
CA LEU A 38 5.08 -3.17 6.17
C LEU A 38 4.39 -4.08 7.18
N THR A 39 3.07 -4.05 7.24
CA THR A 39 2.27 -5.00 8.01
C THR A 39 1.72 -6.07 7.09
N LEU A 40 1.98 -7.34 7.42
CA LEU A 40 1.65 -8.49 6.56
C LEU A 40 1.04 -9.64 7.35
N VAL A 41 0.31 -10.49 6.65
CA VAL A 41 -0.05 -11.85 7.08
C VAL A 41 0.47 -12.87 6.07
N HIS A 42 0.66 -14.12 6.48
CA HIS A 42 1.23 -15.17 5.63
C HIS A 42 0.48 -15.37 4.29
N THR A 43 -0.84 -15.19 4.29
CA THR A 43 -1.71 -15.41 3.13
C THR A 43 -1.66 -14.28 2.11
N ASP A 44 -1.10 -13.12 2.46
CA ASP A 44 -1.00 -11.94 1.58
C ASP A 44 -0.27 -12.25 0.26
N ARG A 45 0.67 -13.20 0.29
CA ARG A 45 1.41 -13.65 -0.89
C ARG A 45 0.52 -14.17 -2.03
N GLN A 46 -0.70 -14.63 -1.71
CA GLN A 46 -1.68 -15.15 -2.68
C GLN A 46 -2.90 -14.24 -2.83
N ASN A 47 -3.14 -13.37 -1.84
CA ASN A 47 -4.36 -12.58 -1.71
C ASN A 47 -4.22 -11.18 -2.31
N LEU A 48 -3.03 -10.58 -2.20
CA LEU A 48 -2.78 -9.22 -2.64
C LEU A 48 -2.63 -9.17 -4.16
N ALA A 49 -3.47 -8.37 -4.81
CA ALA A 49 -3.41 -8.13 -6.24
C ALA A 49 -3.63 -6.65 -6.57
N CYS A 50 -3.10 -6.21 -7.70
CA CYS A 50 -3.48 -4.94 -8.32
C CYS A 50 -3.93 -5.14 -9.76
N ALA A 51 -4.63 -4.15 -10.29
CA ALA A 51 -5.08 -4.07 -11.67
C ALA A 51 -4.65 -2.73 -12.27
N MET A 52 -3.85 -2.77 -13.33
CA MET A 52 -3.37 -1.60 -14.06
C MET A 52 -2.86 -2.03 -15.43
N LYS A 53 -3.26 -1.32 -16.48
CA LYS A 53 -2.87 -1.62 -17.86
C LYS A 53 -1.42 -1.23 -18.15
N GLU A 54 -0.96 -0.16 -17.52
CA GLU A 54 0.38 0.39 -17.72
C GLU A 54 1.43 -0.40 -16.95
N GLU A 55 2.65 -0.42 -17.47
CA GLU A 55 3.82 -0.95 -16.78
C GLU A 55 4.67 0.20 -16.25
N LEU A 56 5.04 0.13 -14.98
CA LEU A 56 5.85 1.15 -14.33
C LEU A 56 7.26 0.59 -14.15
N LYS A 57 8.23 1.13 -14.91
CA LYS A 57 9.63 0.66 -14.92
C LYS A 57 9.76 -0.87 -15.13
N GLY A 58 8.88 -1.45 -15.96
CA GLY A 58 8.84 -2.90 -16.25
C GLY A 58 8.11 -3.74 -15.19
N ARG A 59 7.58 -3.10 -14.14
CA ARG A 59 6.71 -3.74 -13.15
C ARG A 59 5.26 -3.67 -13.60
N HIS A 60 4.53 -4.73 -13.29
CA HIS A 60 3.16 -4.91 -13.76
C HIS A 60 2.27 -5.43 -12.64
N CYS A 61 0.99 -5.12 -12.77
CA CYS A 61 -0.05 -5.67 -11.93
C CYS A 61 -0.43 -7.09 -12.37
N ALA A 62 -1.03 -7.86 -11.45
CA ALA A 62 -1.52 -9.20 -11.76
C ALA A 62 -2.67 -9.18 -12.80
N TYR A 63 -3.32 -8.03 -12.92
CA TYR A 63 -4.42 -7.77 -13.82
C TYR A 63 -4.15 -6.50 -14.64
N GLU A 64 -4.57 -6.49 -15.91
CA GLU A 64 -4.56 -5.27 -16.75
C GLU A 64 -5.78 -4.39 -16.43
N ALA A 65 -6.88 -5.02 -16.00
CA ALA A 65 -8.12 -4.40 -15.53
C ALA A 65 -8.81 -5.33 -14.52
N GLN A 66 -9.74 -4.82 -13.73
CA GLN A 66 -10.42 -5.57 -12.66
C GLN A 66 -10.99 -6.94 -13.08
N ASN A 67 -11.38 -7.08 -14.34
CA ASN A 67 -11.93 -8.29 -14.95
C ASN A 67 -11.00 -8.95 -15.99
N LYS A 68 -9.76 -8.48 -16.14
CA LYS A 68 -8.82 -8.95 -17.16
C LYS A 68 -7.46 -9.23 -16.55
N ARG A 69 -7.12 -10.52 -16.44
CA ARG A 69 -5.82 -10.98 -15.93
C ARG A 69 -4.70 -10.63 -16.90
N SER A 70 -3.53 -10.29 -16.37
CA SER A 70 -2.32 -10.11 -17.17
C SER A 70 -1.86 -11.43 -17.76
N SER A 71 -1.23 -11.37 -18.94
CA SER A 71 -0.57 -12.52 -19.57
C SER A 71 0.72 -12.95 -18.87
N LYS A 72 1.24 -12.13 -17.94
CA LYS A 72 2.47 -12.39 -17.20
C LYS A 72 2.22 -13.23 -15.95
N SER A 73 3.31 -13.80 -15.40
CA SER A 73 3.25 -14.63 -14.19
C SER A 73 2.68 -13.86 -13.01
N ASN A 74 1.70 -14.44 -12.32
CA ASN A 74 1.05 -13.85 -11.16
C ASN A 74 1.52 -14.47 -9.83
N ASP A 75 2.61 -15.26 -9.86
CA ASP A 75 3.21 -15.83 -8.65
C ASP A 75 4.29 -14.87 -8.12
N ALA A 76 3.98 -14.15 -7.04
CA ALA A 76 4.87 -13.19 -6.41
C ALA A 76 6.18 -13.80 -5.89
N ARG A 77 6.26 -15.13 -5.74
CA ARG A 77 7.48 -15.84 -5.34
C ARG A 77 8.43 -16.14 -6.49
N LYS A 78 7.96 -15.96 -7.73
CA LYS A 78 8.72 -16.23 -8.97
C LYS A 78 8.86 -15.00 -9.87
N ASN A 79 8.20 -13.89 -9.51
CA ASN A 79 8.16 -12.67 -10.31
C ASN A 79 8.46 -11.46 -9.43
N ASP A 80 9.68 -10.95 -9.54
CA ASP A 80 10.22 -9.78 -8.82
C ASP A 80 9.63 -8.47 -9.31
N LYS A 81 8.97 -8.49 -10.48
CA LYS A 81 8.31 -7.35 -11.12
C LYS A 81 6.81 -7.27 -10.86
N LEU A 82 6.24 -8.24 -10.13
CA LEU A 82 4.82 -8.24 -9.79
C LEU A 82 4.55 -7.20 -8.69
N LEU A 83 3.75 -6.18 -9.01
CA LEU A 83 3.29 -5.19 -8.04
C LEU A 83 2.18 -5.79 -7.18
N GLN A 84 2.29 -5.55 -5.88
CA GLN A 84 1.26 -5.88 -4.90
C GLN A 84 0.99 -4.68 -3.98
N PRO A 85 -0.27 -4.47 -3.58
CA PRO A 85 -0.62 -3.43 -2.63
C PRO A 85 -0.15 -3.80 -1.22
N TYR A 86 0.52 -2.87 -0.54
CA TYR A 86 0.94 -3.05 0.86
C TYR A 86 0.50 -1.88 1.72
N THR A 87 0.35 -2.16 3.01
CA THR A 87 0.10 -1.14 4.03
C THR A 87 1.25 -1.12 5.02
N THR A 88 1.78 0.07 5.29
CA THR A 88 2.82 0.29 6.30
C THR A 88 2.24 0.28 7.71
N THR A 89 3.08 0.13 8.73
CA THR A 89 2.67 0.20 10.15
C THR A 89 2.09 1.56 10.56
N ASN A 90 2.40 2.62 9.82
CA ASN A 90 1.83 3.97 10.00
C ASN A 90 0.60 4.24 9.10
N GLY A 91 0.02 3.21 8.48
CA GLY A 91 -1.24 3.31 7.72
C GLY A 91 -1.10 3.91 6.31
N MET A 92 0.11 4.03 5.78
CA MET A 92 0.34 4.47 4.40
C MET A 92 0.17 3.29 3.45
N GLN A 93 -0.43 3.55 2.30
CA GLN A 93 -0.64 2.54 1.26
C GLN A 93 0.30 2.79 0.08
N LEU A 94 0.94 1.74 -0.40
CA LEU A 94 1.90 1.77 -1.49
C LEU A 94 1.81 0.51 -2.34
N MET A 95 2.35 0.55 -3.56
CA MET A 95 2.53 -0.66 -4.36
C MET A 95 3.99 -0.99 -4.46
N ALA A 96 4.33 -2.25 -4.22
CA ALA A 96 5.71 -2.67 -4.34
C ALA A 96 5.84 -4.06 -4.93
N SER A 97 7.03 -4.34 -5.45
CA SER A 97 7.40 -5.66 -5.95
C SER A 97 8.60 -6.23 -5.20
N GLY A 98 8.88 -7.52 -5.41
CA GLY A 98 10.11 -8.18 -4.95
C GLY A 98 10.09 -8.70 -3.50
N LEU A 99 9.12 -8.30 -2.67
CA LEU A 99 9.05 -8.72 -1.26
C LEU A 99 9.15 -10.23 -1.06
N TRP A 100 8.30 -11.02 -1.73
CA TRP A 100 8.21 -12.47 -1.52
C TRP A 100 9.37 -13.27 -2.10
N MET A 101 10.27 -12.62 -2.84
CA MET A 101 11.51 -13.20 -3.34
C MET A 101 12.70 -12.94 -2.42
N GLN A 102 12.52 -12.11 -1.39
CA GLN A 102 13.57 -11.82 -0.43
C GLN A 102 13.91 -13.07 0.40
N PRO A 103 15.20 -13.34 0.70
CA PRO A 103 15.60 -14.53 1.46
C PRO A 103 14.89 -14.67 2.82
N SER A 104 14.62 -13.55 3.48
CA SER A 104 13.90 -13.47 4.75
C SER A 104 12.43 -13.94 4.64
N MET A 105 11.83 -13.80 3.46
CA MET A 105 10.44 -14.18 3.18
C MET A 105 10.30 -15.62 2.67
N ILE A 106 11.40 -16.31 2.38
CA ILE A 106 11.38 -17.72 1.93
C ILE A 106 11.49 -18.68 3.12
N LYS A 107 12.33 -18.37 4.11
CA LYS A 107 12.67 -19.33 5.17
C LYS A 107 11.73 -19.29 6.38
N ASN A 108 11.43 -18.09 6.91
CA ASN A 108 10.84 -17.92 8.24
C ASN A 108 9.67 -16.92 8.25
N VAL A 109 8.63 -17.17 7.46
CA VAL A 109 7.42 -16.33 7.47
C VAL A 109 6.52 -16.71 8.65
N PRO A 110 6.24 -15.79 9.59
CA PRO A 110 5.31 -16.06 10.69
C PRO A 110 3.91 -16.40 10.18
N LYS A 111 3.21 -17.31 10.88
CA LYS A 111 1.80 -17.63 10.59
C LYS A 111 0.84 -16.51 11.05
N ALA A 112 1.17 -15.85 12.15
CA ALA A 112 0.45 -14.69 12.66
C ALA A 112 0.77 -13.43 11.83
N ARG A 113 0.10 -12.31 12.10
CA ARG A 113 0.46 -11.02 11.53
C ARG A 113 1.88 -10.63 11.98
N PHE A 114 2.66 -10.04 11.10
CA PHE A 114 4.04 -9.61 11.37
C PHE A 114 4.37 -8.34 10.63
N SER A 115 5.42 -7.64 11.09
CA SER A 115 5.99 -6.53 10.35
C SER A 115 7.24 -6.93 9.59
N VAL A 116 7.51 -6.25 8.47
CA VAL A 116 8.76 -6.42 7.70
C VAL A 116 9.34 -5.05 7.43
N LYS A 117 10.61 -4.87 7.76
CA LYS A 117 11.35 -3.65 7.45
C LYS A 117 12.12 -3.85 6.15
N CYS A 118 11.91 -2.97 5.19
CA CYS A 118 12.54 -3.03 3.87
C CYS A 118 13.02 -1.65 3.45
N LYS A 119 14.02 -1.62 2.55
CA LYS A 119 14.35 -0.44 1.76
C LYS A 119 13.43 -0.38 0.56
N PHE A 120 12.59 0.64 0.51
CA PHE A 120 11.70 0.90 -0.61
C PHE A 120 12.34 1.94 -1.53
N VAL A 121 12.60 1.53 -2.77
CA VAL A 121 13.09 2.42 -3.83
C VAL A 121 11.88 2.94 -4.59
N VAL A 122 11.57 4.23 -4.44
CA VAL A 122 10.43 4.88 -5.09
C VAL A 122 10.75 5.09 -6.57
N GLU A 123 9.88 4.66 -7.44
CA GLU A 123 10.12 4.71 -8.89
C GLU A 123 9.08 5.53 -9.63
N ASP A 124 7.81 5.37 -9.31
CA ASP A 124 6.73 6.07 -10.00
C ASP A 124 5.49 6.17 -9.12
N LYS A 125 4.40 6.67 -9.69
CA LYS A 125 3.08 6.69 -9.07
C LYS A 125 2.05 6.04 -10.00
N THR A 126 1.14 5.30 -9.41
CA THR A 126 0.05 4.67 -10.16
C THR A 126 -0.94 5.68 -10.72
N LYS A 127 -1.42 5.39 -11.94
CA LYS A 127 -2.55 6.07 -12.57
C LYS A 127 -3.59 5.02 -12.96
N ASN A 128 -4.86 5.27 -12.64
CA ASN A 128 -5.98 4.36 -12.92
C ASN A 128 -5.76 2.93 -12.42
N ALA A 129 -5.10 2.79 -11.26
CA ALA A 129 -4.84 1.50 -10.65
C ALA A 129 -5.93 1.13 -9.65
N PHE A 130 -6.24 -0.15 -9.60
CA PHE A 130 -7.10 -0.74 -8.58
C PHE A 130 -6.34 -1.78 -7.79
N VAL A 131 -6.74 -1.97 -6.54
CA VAL A 131 -6.11 -2.93 -5.62
C VAL A 131 -7.16 -3.84 -5.01
N GLN A 132 -6.74 -5.05 -4.69
CA GLN A 132 -7.54 -6.05 -4.02
C GLN A 132 -6.69 -6.63 -2.88
N TRP A 133 -7.23 -6.59 -1.67
CA TRP A 133 -6.54 -7.04 -0.45
C TRP A 133 -6.72 -8.53 -0.20
N LYS A 134 -7.81 -9.11 -0.72
CA LYS A 134 -8.11 -10.53 -0.65
C LYS A 134 -8.68 -11.01 -1.97
N ALA A 135 -8.21 -12.15 -2.44
CA ALA A 135 -8.72 -12.74 -3.68
C ALA A 135 -10.24 -12.91 -3.62
N GLY A 136 -10.94 -12.33 -4.59
CA GLY A 136 -12.40 -12.36 -4.69
C GLY A 136 -13.14 -11.23 -3.95
N GLU A 137 -12.46 -10.40 -3.17
CA GLU A 137 -13.06 -9.18 -2.61
C GLU A 137 -13.17 -8.06 -3.66
N GLY A 138 -13.89 -6.99 -3.30
CA GLY A 138 -14.03 -5.81 -4.14
C GLY A 138 -12.69 -5.15 -4.49
N TRP A 139 -12.70 -4.43 -5.61
CA TRP A 139 -11.57 -3.61 -6.04
C TRP A 139 -11.67 -2.21 -5.43
N HIS A 140 -10.54 -1.71 -4.94
CA HIS A 140 -10.43 -0.37 -4.35
C HIS A 140 -9.53 0.53 -5.20
N PRO A 141 -9.80 1.83 -5.27
CA PRO A 141 -8.97 2.75 -6.03
C PRO A 141 -7.58 2.88 -5.38
N GLY A 142 -6.53 2.61 -6.15
CA GLY A 142 -5.13 2.74 -5.77
C GLY A 142 -4.42 3.88 -6.50
N ASN A 143 -5.15 4.93 -6.91
CA ASN A 143 -4.62 6.02 -7.73
C ASN A 143 -3.69 6.95 -6.95
N GLY A 144 -2.57 7.31 -7.57
CA GLY A 144 -1.58 8.22 -6.96
C GLY A 144 -0.75 7.59 -5.85
N TRP A 145 -0.80 6.26 -5.71
CA TRP A 145 0.06 5.53 -4.78
C TRP A 145 1.47 5.47 -5.34
N VAL A 146 2.46 5.58 -4.46
CA VAL A 146 3.86 5.39 -4.84
C VAL A 146 4.09 3.92 -5.19
N THR A 147 4.84 3.69 -6.27
CA THR A 147 5.24 2.38 -6.74
C THR A 147 6.75 2.23 -6.69
N GLY A 148 7.22 1.01 -6.44
CA GLY A 148 8.65 0.77 -6.36
C GLY A 148 9.03 -0.66 -6.06
N GLU A 149 10.30 -0.82 -5.69
CA GLU A 149 10.90 -2.10 -5.33
C GLU A 149 11.20 -2.16 -3.84
N LEU A 150 11.00 -3.33 -3.24
CA LEU A 150 11.47 -3.62 -1.88
C LEU A 150 12.78 -4.41 -1.94
N LYS A 151 13.81 -3.86 -1.31
CA LYS A 151 15.14 -4.45 -1.14
C LYS A 151 15.48 -4.59 0.34
N ASP A 152 16.47 -5.42 0.63
CA ASP A 152 17.06 -5.58 1.97
C ASP A 152 16.00 -5.79 3.08
N CYS A 153 15.03 -6.66 2.80
CA CYS A 153 13.92 -6.90 3.72
C CYS A 153 14.32 -7.79 4.90
N SER A 154 13.92 -7.39 6.10
CA SER A 154 14.09 -8.14 7.34
C SER A 154 12.73 -8.34 8.03
N VAL A 155 12.42 -9.58 8.37
CA VAL A 155 11.20 -9.92 9.12
C VAL A 155 11.36 -9.40 10.54
N GLY A 156 10.45 -8.53 10.95
CA GLY A 156 10.36 -7.97 12.29
C GLY A 156 9.62 -8.89 13.25
N LYS A 157 9.13 -8.32 14.36
CA LYS A 157 8.40 -9.08 15.38
C LYS A 157 7.01 -9.47 14.86
N ALA A 158 6.54 -10.66 15.25
CA ALA A 158 5.13 -11.00 15.13
C ALA A 158 4.31 -9.98 15.93
N GLN A 159 3.29 -9.41 15.29
CA GLN A 159 2.33 -8.52 15.92
C GLN A 159 1.38 -9.41 16.72
N LYS A 160 1.39 -9.26 18.04
CA LYS A 160 0.63 -10.10 18.99
C LYS A 160 -0.82 -9.63 19.10
#